data_AF-W4VGB4-F1
#
_entry.id   AF-W4VGB4-F1
#
_cell.length_a   1.000
_cell.length_b   1.000
_cell.length_c   1.000
_cell.angle_alpha   90.00
_cell.angle_beta   90.00
_cell.angle_gamma   90.00
#
_symmetry.space_group_name_H-M   'P 1'
#
loop_
_entity.id
_entity.type
_entity.pdbx_description
1 polymer ?
#
loop_
_entity_poly.entity_id
_entity_poly.type
_entity_poly.pdbx_seq_one_letter_code
_entity_poly.pdbx_strand_id
1 'polypeptide(L)'
;MTVTYTLNNDNAFTITYDGVADQKTVLTSTNHSYFNLSGNLKSDIQEHDITLDSSKFVELDEQLIPTGKILDVDDTVYDFRKGRPMKDGVTSDFKQNLIANHGYDHYFIFDHSKKESVIVQDQTSGRRLTVMTDQPGVVMYTSNNLPEGLHLRERESARYLGLCLETQGSPPASIHHDGFPSVWLDKDETYFTKTTFTFDTIK
;
A
#
# COMPACT_ATOMS: atom_id res chain seq x y z
N MET A 1 -8.30 7.62 -20.18
CA MET A 1 -7.20 7.16 -19.32
C MET A 1 -6.53 5.96 -19.98
N THR A 2 -5.21 5.95 -19.98
CA THR A 2 -4.33 4.90 -20.49
C THR A 2 -3.50 4.40 -19.32
N VAL A 3 -3.37 3.08 -19.18
CA VAL A 3 -2.49 2.44 -18.19
C VAL A 3 -1.44 1.64 -18.93
N THR A 4 -0.17 1.93 -18.68
CA THR A 4 0.95 1.25 -19.32
C THR A 4 1.72 0.44 -18.30
N TYR A 5 1.89 -0.85 -18.60
CA TYR A 5 2.66 -1.79 -17.81
C TYR A 5 3.99 -2.08 -18.52
N THR A 6 5.10 -1.80 -17.86
CA THR A 6 6.45 -2.00 -18.42
C THR A 6 7.28 -2.87 -17.50
N LEU A 7 7.86 -3.94 -18.04
CA LEU A 7 8.88 -4.74 -17.38
C LEU A 7 10.21 -4.56 -18.10
N ASN A 8 11.30 -4.39 -17.37
CA ASN A 8 12.65 -4.22 -17.94
C ASN A 8 13.65 -5.24 -17.40
N ASN A 9 14.89 -5.20 -17.94
CA ASN A 9 15.97 -6.12 -17.56
C ASN A 9 16.60 -5.81 -16.20
N ASP A 10 16.21 -4.72 -15.55
CA ASP A 10 16.65 -4.35 -14.20
C ASP A 10 15.68 -4.87 -13.12
N ASN A 11 14.83 -5.85 -13.47
CA ASN A 11 13.76 -6.39 -12.63
C ASN A 11 12.79 -5.33 -12.11
N ALA A 12 12.55 -4.26 -12.88
CA ALA A 12 11.62 -3.21 -12.53
C ALA A 12 10.31 -3.37 -13.30
N PHE A 13 9.21 -3.54 -12.57
CA PHE A 13 7.84 -3.50 -13.07
C PHE A 13 7.26 -2.11 -12.80
N THR A 14 7.06 -1.33 -13.85
CA THR A 14 6.55 0.04 -13.79
C THR A 14 5.14 0.11 -14.33
N ILE A 15 4.28 0.82 -13.62
CA ILE A 15 2.92 1.16 -14.01
C ILE A 15 2.83 2.68 -14.14
N THR A 16 2.37 3.17 -15.28
CA THR A 16 2.05 4.58 -15.47
C THR A 16 0.58 4.75 -15.82
N TYR A 17 -0.05 5.76 -15.24
CA TYR A 17 -1.42 6.17 -15.54
C TYR A 17 -1.36 7.53 -16.22
N ASP A 18 -2.03 7.68 -17.35
CA ASP A 18 -2.06 8.92 -18.13
C ASP A 18 -3.49 9.21 -18.60
N GLY A 19 -3.93 10.46 -18.48
CA GLY A 19 -5.21 10.90 -19.03
C GLY A 19 -5.43 12.39 -18.90
N VAL A 20 -6.44 12.91 -19.59
CA VAL A 20 -6.88 14.31 -19.51
C VAL A 20 -8.36 14.32 -19.23
N ALA A 21 -8.80 15.18 -18.30
CA ALA A 21 -10.21 15.33 -17.98
C ALA A 21 -10.90 16.31 -18.94
N ASP A 22 -12.12 15.99 -19.38
CA ASP A 22 -12.95 16.89 -20.20
C ASP A 22 -13.79 17.87 -19.35
N GLN A 23 -13.89 17.60 -18.04
CA GLN A 23 -14.56 18.39 -17.02
C GLN A 23 -13.83 18.24 -15.69
N LYS A 24 -14.04 19.21 -14.78
CA LYS A 24 -13.53 19.08 -13.40
C LYS A 24 -14.11 17.82 -12.76
N THR A 25 -13.26 16.94 -12.27
CA THR A 25 -13.64 15.65 -11.73
C THR A 25 -12.74 15.24 -10.56
N VAL A 26 -13.03 14.10 -9.94
CA VAL A 26 -12.18 13.44 -8.95
C VAL A 26 -11.53 12.23 -9.61
N LEU A 27 -10.21 12.12 -9.51
CA LEU A 27 -9.47 10.96 -10.01
C LEU A 27 -8.32 10.60 -9.08
N THR A 28 -8.34 9.36 -8.63
CA THR A 28 -7.20 8.70 -8.00
C THR A 28 -7.19 7.25 -8.49
N SER A 29 -6.07 6.82 -9.05
CA SER A 29 -5.91 5.46 -9.59
C SER A 29 -4.78 4.74 -8.88
N THR A 30 -4.93 3.43 -8.74
CA THR A 30 -3.98 2.57 -8.02
C THR A 30 -3.81 1.23 -8.71
N ASN A 31 -2.88 0.42 -8.20
CA ASN A 31 -2.71 -0.98 -8.58
C ASN A 31 -2.97 -1.88 -7.37
N HIS A 32 -3.91 -2.81 -7.51
CA HIS A 32 -4.36 -3.67 -6.42
C HIS A 32 -3.74 -5.08 -6.49
N SER A 33 -2.44 -5.16 -6.75
CA SER A 33 -1.72 -6.46 -6.76
C SER A 33 -1.52 -6.98 -5.33
N TYR A 34 -1.54 -8.31 -5.18
CA TYR A 34 -1.26 -8.99 -3.92
C TYR A 34 0.12 -9.65 -4.00
N PHE A 35 1.09 -9.13 -3.26
CA PHE A 35 2.46 -9.63 -3.22
C PHE A 35 2.65 -10.65 -2.09
N ASN A 36 3.37 -11.73 -2.39
CA ASN A 36 3.83 -12.67 -1.37
C ASN A 36 5.25 -13.15 -1.72
N LEU A 37 6.24 -12.68 -0.97
CA LEU A 37 7.65 -12.93 -1.23
C LEU A 37 8.13 -14.35 -0.86
N SER A 38 7.32 -15.16 -0.17
CA SER A 38 7.68 -16.57 0.11
C SER A 38 7.85 -17.40 -1.17
N GLY A 39 7.13 -17.02 -2.23
CA GLY A 39 7.14 -17.65 -3.56
C GLY A 39 6.31 -18.90 -3.61
N ASN A 40 5.36 -18.92 -4.55
CA ASN A 40 4.34 -19.96 -4.66
C ASN A 40 3.49 -20.11 -3.39
N LEU A 41 3.26 -19.01 -2.68
CA LEU A 41 2.38 -18.97 -1.49
C LEU A 41 2.75 -20.01 -0.41
N LYS A 42 4.06 -20.29 -0.25
CA LYS A 42 4.60 -21.26 0.71
C LYS A 42 4.23 -20.91 2.16
N SER A 43 4.22 -19.62 2.47
CA SER A 43 3.78 -19.06 3.75
C SER A 43 2.91 -17.83 3.50
N ASP A 44 2.24 -17.36 4.55
CA ASP A 44 1.63 -16.03 4.55
C ASP A 44 2.71 -14.91 4.64
N ILE A 45 2.27 -13.66 4.72
CA ILE A 45 3.12 -12.46 4.76
C ILE A 45 3.49 -12.01 6.18
N GLN A 46 3.04 -12.68 7.24
CA GLN A 46 3.13 -12.14 8.60
C GLN A 46 4.57 -11.91 9.05
N GLU A 47 5.50 -12.75 8.60
CA GLU A 47 6.94 -12.63 8.88
C GLU A 47 7.69 -11.78 7.86
N HIS A 48 7.00 -11.16 6.89
CA HIS A 48 7.63 -10.21 5.97
C HIS A 48 7.87 -8.90 6.71
N ASP A 49 9.11 -8.41 6.63
CA ASP A 49 9.50 -7.12 7.15
C ASP A 49 9.10 -6.03 6.15
N ILE A 50 8.49 -4.95 6.63
CA ILE A 50 8.18 -3.77 5.83
C ILE A 50 8.81 -2.52 6.43
N THR A 51 9.47 -1.74 5.58
CA THR A 51 9.95 -0.39 5.85
C THR A 51 9.15 0.59 5.01
N LEU A 52 8.63 1.65 5.63
CA LEU A 52 7.78 2.64 4.98
C LEU A 52 8.29 4.06 5.29
N ASP A 53 8.40 4.91 4.26
CA ASP A 53 8.77 6.33 4.43
C ASP A 53 7.56 7.18 4.81
N SER A 54 7.02 6.93 6.00
CA SER A 54 5.81 7.61 6.49
C SER A 54 5.85 7.81 8.00
N SER A 55 5.60 9.05 8.43
CA SER A 55 5.41 9.41 9.83
C SER A 55 3.95 9.46 10.25
N LYS A 56 3.01 9.28 9.30
CA LYS A 56 1.58 9.52 9.52
C LYS A 56 0.69 8.56 8.76
N PHE A 57 -0.43 8.20 9.38
CA PHE A 57 -1.48 7.40 8.75
C PHE A 57 -2.86 7.96 9.08
N VAL A 58 -3.86 7.51 8.32
CA VAL A 58 -5.23 8.01 8.41
C VAL A 58 -6.04 7.14 9.37
N GLU A 59 -6.75 7.79 10.31
CA GLU A 59 -7.71 7.12 11.18
C GLU A 59 -8.96 6.71 10.39
N LEU A 60 -9.38 5.46 10.57
CA LEU A 60 -10.60 4.88 10.03
C LEU A 60 -11.64 4.69 11.14
N ASP A 61 -12.91 4.73 10.74
CA ASP A 61 -14.03 4.28 11.56
C ASP A 61 -14.31 2.77 11.40
N GLU A 62 -15.33 2.28 12.11
CA GLU A 62 -15.74 0.85 12.09
C GLU A 62 -16.23 0.36 10.71
N GLN A 63 -16.43 1.26 9.76
CA GLN A 63 -16.83 0.97 8.38
C GLN A 63 -15.64 1.08 7.41
N LEU A 64 -14.42 1.25 7.95
CA LEU A 64 -13.18 1.49 7.20
C LEU A 64 -13.21 2.79 6.39
N ILE A 65 -14.00 3.78 6.84
CA ILE A 65 -14.08 5.09 6.20
C ILE A 65 -13.15 6.06 6.94
N PRO A 66 -12.32 6.85 6.23
CA PRO A 66 -11.52 7.91 6.83
C PRO A 66 -12.34 8.87 7.68
N THR A 67 -11.90 9.11 8.93
CA THR A 67 -12.57 10.05 9.85
C THR A 67 -12.17 11.52 9.61
N GLY A 68 -11.14 11.72 8.77
CA GLY A 68 -10.46 13.00 8.58
C GLY A 68 -9.32 13.26 9.56
N LYS A 69 -9.11 12.41 10.58
CA LYS A 69 -7.95 12.53 11.46
C LYS A 69 -6.71 11.86 10.86
N ILE A 70 -5.59 12.54 10.96
CA ILE A 70 -4.27 12.02 10.63
C ILE A 70 -3.53 11.80 11.94
N LEU A 71 -3.03 10.59 12.15
CA LEU A 71 -2.36 10.15 13.37
C LEU A 71 -0.86 10.00 13.11
N ASP A 72 -0.04 10.39 14.08
CA ASP A 72 1.40 10.11 14.07
C ASP A 72 1.66 8.64 14.35
N VAL A 73 2.69 8.08 13.73
CA VAL A 73 3.08 6.67 13.90
C VAL A 73 3.90 6.42 15.17
N ASP A 74 4.46 7.47 15.77
CA ASP A 74 5.39 7.38 16.90
C ASP A 74 4.82 6.52 18.04
N ASP A 75 5.65 5.62 18.58
CA ASP A 75 5.30 4.69 19.66
C ASP A 75 4.10 3.76 19.36
N THR A 76 3.82 3.49 18.08
CA THR A 76 2.75 2.56 17.66
C THR A 76 3.26 1.44 16.74
N VAL A 77 2.43 0.41 16.54
CA VAL A 77 2.65 -0.60 15.50
C VAL A 77 2.43 -0.06 14.08
N TYR A 78 2.26 1.24 13.88
CA TYR A 78 2.24 1.87 12.55
C TYR A 78 3.61 2.48 12.19
N ASP A 79 4.58 2.53 13.11
CA ASP A 79 5.93 3.04 12.81
C ASP A 79 6.77 2.00 12.07
N PHE A 80 6.72 2.07 10.74
CA PHE A 80 7.53 1.23 9.86
C PHE A 80 8.82 1.92 9.39
N ARG A 81 9.17 3.11 9.90
CA ARG A 81 10.30 3.91 9.37
C ARG A 81 11.65 3.21 9.54
N LYS A 82 11.74 2.27 10.49
CA LYS A 82 12.93 1.46 10.81
C LYS A 82 12.80 -0.03 10.42
N GLY A 83 11.73 -0.41 9.74
CA GLY A 83 11.44 -1.80 9.39
C GLY A 83 10.81 -2.59 10.54
N ARG A 84 9.70 -3.28 10.29
CA ARG A 84 9.03 -4.18 11.25
C ARG A 84 8.28 -5.31 10.55
N PRO A 85 8.08 -6.47 11.19
CA PRO A 85 7.27 -7.55 10.64
C PRO A 85 5.77 -7.20 10.68
N MET A 86 5.01 -7.68 9.69
CA MET A 86 3.57 -7.43 9.60
C MET A 86 2.77 -8.06 10.74
N LYS A 87 3.27 -9.15 11.35
CA LYS A 87 2.65 -9.82 12.51
C LYS A 87 2.40 -8.91 13.70
N ASP A 88 3.16 -7.83 13.82
CA ASP A 88 2.96 -6.84 14.88
C ASP A 88 1.55 -6.27 14.82
N GLY A 89 0.98 -6.06 13.62
CA GLY A 89 -0.38 -5.56 13.47
C GLY A 89 -1.45 -6.61 13.72
N VAL A 90 -1.12 -7.88 13.43
CA VAL A 90 -2.03 -9.02 13.67
C VAL A 90 -2.24 -9.25 15.17
N THR A 91 -1.20 -9.05 15.96
CA THR A 91 -1.19 -9.29 17.41
C THR A 91 -1.40 -8.03 18.26
N SER A 92 -1.53 -6.86 17.63
CA SER A 92 -1.69 -5.57 18.29
C SER A 92 -3.12 -5.35 18.80
N ASP A 93 -3.22 -4.79 20.00
CA ASP A 93 -4.47 -4.27 20.59
C ASP A 93 -4.74 -2.80 20.24
N PHE A 94 -3.90 -2.19 19.39
CA PHE A 94 -4.13 -0.82 18.94
C PHE A 94 -5.45 -0.74 18.18
N LYS A 95 -6.30 0.21 18.55
CA LYS A 95 -7.70 0.30 18.09
C LYS A 95 -7.85 0.17 16.56
N GLN A 96 -6.97 0.81 15.80
CA GLN A 96 -7.03 0.80 14.34
C GLN A 96 -6.72 -0.59 13.74
N ASN A 97 -5.88 -1.41 14.38
CA ASN A 97 -5.68 -2.80 13.95
C ASN A 97 -6.92 -3.65 14.21
N LEU A 98 -7.63 -3.41 15.33
CA LEU A 98 -8.88 -4.10 15.64
C LEU A 98 -9.98 -3.75 14.64
N ILE A 99 -10.11 -2.46 14.28
CA ILE A 99 -11.01 -1.97 13.22
C ILE A 99 -10.70 -2.64 11.88
N ALA A 100 -9.42 -2.74 11.53
CA ALA A 100 -8.97 -3.48 10.35
C ALA A 100 -8.97 -5.01 10.54
N ASN A 101 -9.73 -5.56 11.49
CA ASN A 101 -9.83 -7.00 11.72
C ASN A 101 -8.45 -7.69 11.87
N HIS A 102 -7.64 -7.21 12.81
CA HIS A 102 -6.32 -7.74 13.15
C HIS A 102 -5.31 -7.71 11.99
N GLY A 103 -5.03 -6.51 11.48
CA GLY A 103 -4.03 -6.30 10.44
C GLY A 103 -3.90 -4.83 10.10
N TYR A 104 -3.59 -4.54 8.84
CA TYR A 104 -3.57 -3.19 8.30
C TYR A 104 -4.43 -3.11 7.06
N ASP A 105 -5.23 -2.05 6.98
CA ASP A 105 -6.01 -1.64 5.81
C ASP A 105 -6.07 -0.11 5.76
N HIS A 106 -4.91 0.55 5.88
CA HIS A 106 -4.83 1.99 6.17
C HIS A 106 -4.07 2.74 5.09
N TYR A 107 -4.46 4.00 4.89
CA TYR A 107 -3.71 4.94 4.07
C TYR A 107 -2.59 5.59 4.90
N PHE A 108 -1.36 5.44 4.42
CA PHE A 108 -0.16 6.08 4.96
C PHE A 108 0.23 7.25 4.05
N ILE A 109 0.57 8.38 4.65
CA ILE A 109 1.00 9.57 3.93
C ILE A 109 2.52 9.55 3.87
N PHE A 110 3.10 9.62 2.68
CA PHE A 110 4.54 9.59 2.52
C PHE A 110 5.18 10.89 2.99
N ASP A 111 6.31 10.78 3.69
CA ASP A 111 7.11 11.93 4.10
C ASP A 111 7.95 12.46 2.93
N HIS A 112 8.18 11.64 1.90
CA HIS A 112 9.11 11.90 0.79
C HIS A 112 10.52 12.29 1.26
N SER A 113 10.93 11.73 2.39
CA SER A 113 12.23 11.96 3.02
C SER A 113 13.30 10.99 2.47
N LYS A 114 12.87 9.87 1.90
CA LYS A 114 13.71 8.82 1.32
C LYS A 114 13.44 8.68 -0.17
N LYS A 115 14.38 8.02 -0.86
CA LYS A 115 14.24 7.70 -2.28
C LYS A 115 13.23 6.55 -2.50
N GLU A 116 13.31 5.51 -1.67
CA GLU A 116 12.39 4.39 -1.66
C GLU A 116 11.20 4.69 -0.75
N SER A 117 9.99 4.56 -1.29
CA SER A 117 8.75 4.82 -0.53
C SER A 117 8.39 3.63 0.37
N VAL A 118 8.55 2.40 -0.15
CA VAL A 118 8.29 1.15 0.58
C VAL A 118 9.37 0.13 0.25
N ILE A 119 9.81 -0.63 1.25
CA ILE A 119 10.66 -1.82 1.06
C ILE A 119 10.01 -2.98 1.83
N VAL A 120 9.82 -4.11 1.15
CA VAL A 120 9.31 -5.36 1.73
C VAL A 120 10.36 -6.44 1.57
N GLN A 121 10.62 -7.20 2.63
CA GLN A 121 11.62 -8.25 2.65
C GLN A 121 11.06 -9.52 3.28
N ASP A 122 11.38 -10.66 2.70
CA ASP A 122 11.20 -11.96 3.35
C ASP A 122 12.56 -12.58 3.58
N GLN A 123 12.96 -12.67 4.85
CA GLN A 123 14.26 -13.21 5.25
C GLN A 123 14.41 -14.68 4.85
N THR A 124 13.31 -15.44 4.80
CA THR A 124 13.34 -16.89 4.51
C THR A 124 13.65 -17.15 3.04
N SER A 125 12.99 -16.43 2.13
CA SER A 125 13.28 -16.56 0.70
C SER A 125 14.48 -15.73 0.25
N GLY A 126 14.91 -14.75 1.06
CA GLY A 126 15.92 -13.77 0.69
C GLY A 126 15.46 -12.78 -0.36
N ARG A 127 14.16 -12.67 -0.65
CA ARG A 127 13.63 -11.76 -1.68
C ARG A 127 13.25 -10.42 -1.10
N ARG A 128 13.40 -9.40 -1.92
CA ARG A 128 13.04 -8.02 -1.58
C ARG A 128 12.25 -7.38 -2.73
N LEU A 129 11.25 -6.62 -2.34
CA LEU A 129 10.46 -5.75 -3.19
C LEU A 129 10.68 -4.30 -2.74
N THR A 130 11.08 -3.44 -3.66
CA THR A 130 11.21 -2.00 -3.43
C THR A 130 10.17 -1.26 -4.26
N VAL A 131 9.44 -0.33 -3.66
CA VAL A 131 8.43 0.51 -4.32
C VAL A 131 8.90 1.95 -4.35
N MET A 132 8.88 2.55 -5.53
CA MET A 132 9.07 3.98 -5.75
C MET A 132 7.84 4.54 -6.46
N THR A 133 7.35 5.70 -6.04
CA THR A 133 6.18 6.33 -6.65
C THR A 133 6.24 7.85 -6.56
N ASP A 134 5.53 8.54 -7.44
CA ASP A 134 5.24 9.98 -7.37
C ASP A 134 3.95 10.29 -6.60
N GLN A 135 3.21 9.26 -6.17
CA GLN A 135 2.00 9.41 -5.38
C GLN A 135 2.29 9.87 -3.94
N PRO A 136 1.38 10.61 -3.30
CA PRO A 136 1.60 11.19 -1.97
C PRO A 136 1.40 10.19 -0.81
N GLY A 137 0.89 8.98 -1.10
CA GLY A 137 0.68 7.97 -0.08
C GLY A 137 0.36 6.60 -0.65
N VAL A 138 0.08 5.67 0.26
CA VAL A 138 -0.19 4.26 -0.05
C VAL A 138 -1.26 3.71 0.87
N VAL A 139 -2.24 2.99 0.31
CA VAL A 139 -3.04 2.08 1.13
C VAL A 139 -2.24 0.78 1.27
N MET A 140 -1.94 0.42 2.52
CA MET A 140 -1.34 -0.87 2.84
C MET A 140 -2.43 -1.79 3.38
N TYR A 141 -2.71 -2.86 2.63
CA TYR A 141 -3.67 -3.88 3.02
C TYR A 141 -3.02 -5.25 3.16
N THR A 142 -3.21 -5.89 4.31
CA THR A 142 -2.59 -7.18 4.66
C THR A 142 -3.46 -8.40 4.42
N SER A 143 -4.47 -8.33 3.55
CA SER A 143 -5.38 -9.48 3.30
C SER A 143 -6.09 -10.01 4.55
N ASN A 144 -6.27 -9.19 5.58
CA ASN A 144 -6.92 -9.55 6.85
C ASN A 144 -8.41 -9.90 6.66
N ASN A 145 -9.04 -9.38 5.59
CA ASN A 145 -10.43 -9.66 5.21
C ASN A 145 -10.54 -10.51 3.93
N LEU A 146 -9.45 -11.13 3.47
CA LEU A 146 -9.48 -11.98 2.28
C LEU A 146 -10.34 -13.23 2.57
N PRO A 147 -11.39 -13.51 1.76
CA PRO A 147 -12.19 -14.71 1.93
C PRO A 147 -11.34 -15.97 1.88
N GLU A 148 -11.64 -16.95 2.74
CA GLU A 148 -10.95 -18.24 2.73
C GLU A 148 -11.57 -19.18 1.68
N GLY A 149 -10.75 -20.06 1.09
CA GLY A 149 -11.22 -21.13 0.20
C GLY A 149 -11.35 -20.77 -1.28
N LEU A 150 -10.94 -19.57 -1.72
CA LEU A 150 -10.82 -19.28 -3.15
C LEU A 150 -9.66 -20.08 -3.73
N HIS A 151 -9.91 -20.78 -4.83
CA HIS A 151 -8.89 -21.62 -5.46
C HIS A 151 -7.88 -20.77 -6.24
N LEU A 152 -6.67 -20.59 -5.70
CA LEU A 152 -5.53 -20.00 -6.43
C LEU A 152 -4.69 -21.13 -7.02
N ARG A 153 -3.79 -20.78 -7.95
CA ARG A 153 -2.96 -21.76 -8.68
C ARG A 153 -2.13 -22.63 -7.73
N GLU A 154 -1.64 -22.09 -6.63
CA GLU A 154 -0.74 -22.77 -5.70
C GLU A 154 -1.42 -23.34 -4.46
N ARG A 155 -2.47 -22.68 -3.96
CA ARG A 155 -3.26 -23.10 -2.78
C ARG A 155 -4.55 -22.31 -2.67
N GLU A 156 -5.40 -22.68 -1.71
CA GLU A 156 -6.56 -21.87 -1.35
C GLU A 156 -6.16 -20.54 -0.69
N SER A 157 -6.97 -19.50 -0.91
CA SER A 157 -6.84 -18.23 -0.22
C SER A 157 -7.03 -18.40 1.30
N ALA A 158 -6.27 -17.61 2.05
CA ALA A 158 -6.34 -17.53 3.49
C ALA A 158 -6.04 -16.09 3.92
N ARG A 159 -6.39 -15.74 5.15
CA ARG A 159 -6.00 -14.44 5.72
C ARG A 159 -4.47 -14.26 5.65
N TYR A 160 -4.06 -13.02 5.40
CA TYR A 160 -2.64 -12.64 5.34
C TYR A 160 -1.84 -13.26 4.18
N LEU A 161 -2.50 -13.85 3.18
CA LEU A 161 -1.78 -14.53 2.11
C LEU A 161 -1.12 -13.58 1.10
N GLY A 162 -1.47 -12.29 1.10
CA GLY A 162 -0.88 -11.30 0.21
C GLY A 162 -0.89 -9.87 0.76
N LEU A 163 0.11 -9.10 0.36
CA LEU A 163 0.24 -7.69 0.68
C LEU A 163 -0.18 -6.83 -0.52
N CYS A 164 -1.08 -5.88 -0.31
CA CYS A 164 -1.35 -4.82 -1.26
C CYS A 164 -0.61 -3.54 -0.85
N LEU A 165 0.02 -2.92 -1.85
CA LEU A 165 0.70 -1.62 -1.74
C LEU A 165 0.12 -0.70 -2.82
N GLU A 166 -1.03 -0.15 -2.51
CA GLU A 166 -1.85 0.65 -3.42
C GLU A 166 -1.40 2.11 -3.35
N THR A 167 -0.38 2.48 -4.13
CA THR A 167 0.13 3.86 -4.16
C THR A 167 -0.84 4.76 -4.91
N GLN A 168 -1.34 5.80 -4.26
CA GLN A 168 -2.42 6.64 -4.78
C GLN A 168 -2.47 8.01 -4.09
N GLY A 169 -3.30 8.90 -4.63
CA GLY A 169 -3.75 10.09 -3.92
C GLY A 169 -4.53 9.73 -2.64
N SER A 170 -5.10 10.70 -1.95
CA SER A 170 -5.92 10.37 -0.77
C SER A 170 -7.13 9.50 -1.15
N PRO A 171 -7.65 8.66 -0.23
CA PRO A 171 -8.91 7.97 -0.46
C PRO A 171 -10.00 8.99 -0.85
N PRO A 172 -10.84 8.74 -1.87
CA PRO A 172 -11.82 9.73 -2.32
C PRO A 172 -12.80 10.18 -1.23
N ALA A 173 -13.08 9.34 -0.23
CA ALA A 173 -13.88 9.74 0.92
C ALA A 173 -13.26 10.91 1.71
N SER A 174 -11.95 11.12 1.60
CA SER A 174 -11.21 12.21 2.24
C SER A 174 -11.39 13.57 1.59
N ILE A 175 -12.08 13.71 0.45
CA ILE A 175 -12.34 15.02 -0.19
C ILE A 175 -13.12 15.99 0.69
N HIS A 176 -13.80 15.48 1.73
CA HIS A 176 -14.57 16.26 2.70
C HIS A 176 -13.73 16.71 3.91
N HIS A 177 -12.43 16.39 3.93
CA HIS A 177 -11.54 16.63 5.05
C HIS A 177 -10.31 17.45 4.62
N ASP A 178 -9.94 18.42 5.45
CA ASP A 178 -8.74 19.23 5.21
C ASP A 178 -7.45 18.46 5.56
N GLY A 179 -6.34 18.84 4.92
CA GLY A 179 -5.00 18.28 5.22
C GLY A 179 -4.64 17.00 4.45
N PHE A 180 -5.54 16.50 3.60
CA PHE A 180 -5.29 15.36 2.72
C PHE A 180 -4.71 15.82 1.36
N PRO A 181 -3.86 15.00 0.72
CA PRO A 181 -3.47 15.23 -0.66
C PRO A 181 -4.70 15.32 -1.58
N SER A 182 -4.75 16.32 -2.45
CA SER A 182 -5.87 16.53 -3.36
C SER A 182 -6.00 15.39 -4.37
N VAL A 183 -7.25 15.07 -4.73
CA VAL A 183 -7.62 14.15 -5.83
C VAL A 183 -8.52 14.83 -6.86
N TRP A 184 -8.70 16.15 -6.75
CA TRP A 184 -9.37 16.93 -7.77
C TRP A 184 -8.49 17.08 -9.00
N LEU A 185 -9.10 16.90 -10.16
CA LEU A 185 -8.50 17.09 -11.46
C LEU A 185 -9.35 18.11 -12.21
N ASP A 186 -8.76 19.25 -12.56
CA ASP A 186 -9.48 20.29 -13.29
C ASP A 186 -9.68 19.90 -14.76
N LYS A 187 -10.63 20.58 -15.40
CA LYS A 187 -10.86 20.41 -16.84
C LYS A 187 -9.57 20.72 -17.60
N ASP A 188 -9.26 19.87 -18.59
CA ASP A 188 -8.09 19.95 -19.46
C ASP A 188 -6.75 19.72 -18.72
N GLU A 189 -6.77 19.38 -17.42
CA GLU A 189 -5.58 19.00 -16.65
C GLU A 189 -5.17 17.55 -16.96
N THR A 190 -3.86 17.34 -17.09
CA THR A 190 -3.28 16.01 -17.29
C THR A 190 -3.11 15.30 -15.95
N TYR A 191 -3.73 14.14 -15.81
CA TYR A 191 -3.43 13.17 -14.77
C TYR A 191 -2.27 12.29 -15.25
N PHE A 192 -1.13 12.36 -14.56
CA PHE A 192 -0.01 11.45 -14.77
C PHE A 192 0.53 10.97 -13.43
N THR A 193 0.64 9.66 -13.25
CA THR A 193 1.24 9.06 -12.06
C THR A 193 2.05 7.82 -12.42
N LYS A 194 3.10 7.54 -11.66
CA LYS A 194 4.04 6.44 -11.89
C LYS A 194 4.36 5.70 -10.60
N THR A 195 4.30 4.38 -10.68
CA THR A 195 4.75 3.47 -9.62
C THR A 195 5.66 2.40 -10.20
N THR A 196 6.81 2.19 -9.56
CA THR A 196 7.78 1.17 -9.94
C THR A 196 7.99 0.21 -8.78
N PHE A 197 7.77 -1.08 -9.06
CA PHE A 197 8.07 -2.22 -8.20
C PHE A 197 9.37 -2.86 -8.70
N THR A 198 10.45 -2.79 -7.93
CA THR A 198 11.73 -3.40 -8.26
C THR A 198 11.96 -4.64 -7.40
N PHE A 199 12.35 -5.75 -8.04
CA PHE A 199 12.58 -7.02 -7.38
C PHE A 199 14.06 -7.39 -7.35
N ASP A 200 14.56 -7.76 -6.18
CA ASP A 200 15.92 -8.27 -6.04
C ASP A 200 16.03 -9.23 -4.83
N THR A 201 17.26 -9.59 -4.47
CA THR A 201 17.56 -10.43 -3.30
C THR A 201 18.38 -9.67 -2.27
N ILE A 202 18.14 -9.98 -1.00
CA ILE A 202 18.96 -9.53 0.13
C ILE A 202 20.37 -10.08 -0.08
N LYS A 203 21.39 -9.22 0.07
CA LYS A 203 22.80 -9.61 -0.01
C LYS A 203 23.32 -10.10 1.33
#